data_AF-A0A1B3XKQ7-F1
#
_entry.id   AF-A0A1B3XKQ7-F1
#
_cell.length_a   1.000
_cell.length_b   1.000
_cell.length_c   1.000
_cell.angle_alpha   90.00
_cell.angle_beta   90.00
_cell.angle_gamma   90.00
#
_symmetry.space_group_name_H-M   'P 1'
#
loop_
_entity.id
_entity.type
_entity.pdbx_description
1 polymer ?
#
loop_
_entity_poly.entity_id
_entity_poly.type
_entity_poly.pdbx_seq_one_letter_code
_entity_poly.pdbx_strand_id
1 'polypeptide(L)' 'MQLVKWSYMRRYNIKAIFDQFPNSPVIFRKIRDYYFVYTIHWTAADAPIGIEELEEMERLLNRELGTELQYLYRRK' A
#
# COMPACT_ATOMS: atom_id res chain seq x y z
N MET A 1 10.53 -4.86 3.34
CA MET A 1 10.22 -3.83 2.33
C MET A 1 10.16 -2.44 2.95
N GLN A 2 10.38 -1.37 2.18
CA GLN A 2 10.28 0.03 2.63
C GLN A 2 9.46 0.88 1.66
N LEU A 3 8.69 1.83 2.20
CA LEU A 3 7.96 2.82 1.43
C LEU A 3 8.93 3.91 0.93
N VAL A 4 9.19 3.95 -0.37
CA VAL A 4 10.15 4.90 -0.97
C VAL A 4 9.49 6.24 -1.25
N LYS A 5 8.28 6.19 -1.79
CA LYS A 5 7.53 7.40 -2.17
C LYS A 5 6.05 7.12 -2.13
N TRP A 6 5.29 8.12 -1.72
CA TRP A 6 3.86 8.12 -1.90
C TRP A 6 3.38 9.48 -2.40
N SER A 7 2.22 9.50 -3.03
CA SER A 7 1.57 10.71 -3.53
C SER A 7 0.06 10.56 -3.51
N TYR A 8 -0.63 11.62 -3.13
CA TYR A 8 -2.08 11.66 -3.16
C TYR A 8 -2.59 11.71 -4.60
N MET A 9 -3.57 10.86 -4.92
CA MET A 9 -4.28 10.84 -6.20
C MET A 9 -5.71 11.34 -6.01
N ARG A 10 -6.42 11.54 -7.13
CA ARG A 10 -7.85 11.88 -7.11
C ARG A 10 -8.66 10.77 -6.41
N ARG A 11 -9.81 11.15 -5.84
CA ARG A 11 -10.81 10.23 -5.22
C ARG A 11 -10.31 9.41 -4.01
N TYR A 12 -9.51 10.01 -3.12
CA TYR A 12 -9.02 9.36 -1.88
C TYR A 12 -8.12 8.15 -2.13
N ASN A 13 -7.46 8.13 -3.27
CA ASN A 13 -6.47 7.13 -3.61
C ASN A 13 -5.07 7.65 -3.31
N ILE A 14 -4.16 6.76 -2.95
CA ILE A 14 -2.74 7.06 -2.76
C ILE A 14 -1.95 6.14 -3.65
N LYS A 15 -1.05 6.71 -4.45
CA LYS A 15 -0.05 5.94 -5.18
C LYS A 15 1.19 5.84 -4.31
N ALA A 16 1.67 4.64 -4.09
CA ALA A 16 2.89 4.36 -3.36
C ALA A 16 3.85 3.48 -4.18
N ILE A 17 5.13 3.68 -3.95
CA ILE A 17 6.24 2.95 -4.58
C ILE A 17 7.08 2.39 -3.44
N PHE A 18 7.43 1.11 -3.56
CA PHE A 18 8.23 0.39 -2.58
C PHE A 18 9.59 0.03 -3.17
N ASP A 19 10.59 -0.09 -2.32
CA ASP A 19 11.98 -0.40 -2.70
C ASP A 19 12.12 -1.76 -3.41
N GLN A 20 11.36 -2.74 -2.93
CA GLN A 20 11.31 -4.10 -3.47
C GLN A 20 10.52 -4.20 -4.78
N PHE A 21 9.63 -3.23 -5.05
CA PHE A 21 8.76 -3.19 -6.22
C PHE A 21 8.80 -1.79 -6.88
N PRO A 22 9.98 -1.38 -7.39
CA PRO A 22 10.17 -0.01 -7.87
C PRO A 22 9.42 0.25 -9.19
N ASN A 23 9.15 -0.79 -9.98
CA ASN A 23 8.47 -0.68 -11.27
C ASN A 23 6.96 -0.91 -11.17
N SER A 24 6.49 -1.43 -10.04
CA SER A 24 5.09 -1.82 -9.81
C SER A 24 4.43 -0.90 -8.78
N PRO A 25 3.95 0.29 -9.19
CA PRO A 25 3.31 1.19 -8.25
C PRO A 25 1.99 0.62 -7.74
N VAL A 26 1.78 0.81 -6.44
CA VAL A 26 0.64 0.29 -5.70
C VAL A 26 -0.34 1.42 -5.45
N ILE A 27 -1.59 1.22 -5.82
CA ILE A 27 -2.68 2.14 -5.57
C ILE A 27 -3.44 1.67 -4.34
N PHE A 28 -3.46 2.53 -3.35
CA PHE A 28 -4.22 2.36 -2.12
C PHE A 28 -5.49 3.19 -2.18
N ARG A 29 -6.53 2.68 -1.53
CA ARG A 29 -7.78 3.41 -1.33
C ARG A 29 -8.11 3.47 0.15
N LYS A 30 -8.62 4.62 0.58
CA LYS A 30 -9.14 4.78 1.94
C LYS A 30 -10.42 3.96 2.11
N ILE A 31 -10.44 3.10 3.12
CA ILE A 31 -11.62 2.37 3.60
C ILE A 31 -11.84 2.80 5.05
N ARG A 32 -12.89 3.60 5.27
CA ARG A 32 -13.17 4.25 6.57
C ARG A 32 -11.98 5.07 7.05
N ASP A 33 -11.22 4.57 8.02
CA ASP A 33 -10.15 5.29 8.71
C ASP A 33 -8.76 4.72 8.45
N TYR A 34 -8.62 3.80 7.49
CA TYR A 34 -7.34 3.21 7.09
C TYR A 34 -7.27 3.04 5.56
N TYR A 35 -6.10 2.66 5.05
CA TYR A 35 -5.85 2.44 3.62
C TYR A 35 -5.64 0.95 3.33
N PHE A 36 -6.13 0.51 2.17
CA PHE A 36 -5.98 -0.85 1.66
C PHE A 36 -5.44 -0.84 0.24
N VAL A 37 -4.74 -1.90 -0.15
CA VAL A 37 -4.34 -2.10 -1.54
C VAL A 37 -5.60 -2.28 -2.38
N TYR A 38 -5.79 -1.39 -3.35
CA TYR A 38 -6.92 -1.41 -4.27
C TYR A 38 -6.54 -2.01 -5.61
N THR A 39 -5.40 -1.59 -6.16
CA THR A 39 -4.90 -2.07 -7.44
C THR A 39 -3.39 -1.96 -7.47
N ILE A 40 -2.74 -2.96 -8.05
CA ILE A 40 -1.31 -2.95 -8.26
C ILE A 40 -1.08 -2.93 -9.76
N HIS A 41 -0.29 -1.96 -10.22
CA HIS A 41 0.17 -1.96 -11.60
C HIS A 41 1.43 -2.82 -11.70
N TRP A 42 1.27 -4.12 -11.46
CA TRP A 42 2.37 -5.07 -11.47
C TRP A 42 2.94 -5.20 -12.88
N THR A 43 4.27 -5.32 -12.95
CA THR A 43 5.00 -5.55 -14.20
C THR A 43 5.93 -6.74 -14.02
N ALA A 44 6.20 -7.47 -15.10
CA ALA A 44 7.11 -8.61 -15.09
C ALA A 44 8.58 -8.25 -14.76
N ALA A 45 8.90 -6.95 -14.62
CA ALA A 45 10.20 -6.48 -14.16
C ALA A 45 10.40 -6.68 -12.64
N ASP A 46 9.31 -6.78 -11.88
CA ASP A 46 9.36 -7.04 -10.44
C ASP A 46 8.89 -8.47 -10.12
N ALA A 47 9.31 -8.98 -8.96
CA ALA A 47 8.89 -10.29 -8.49
C ALA A 47 7.35 -10.38 -8.31
N PRO A 48 6.75 -11.58 -8.38
CA PRO A 48 5.35 -11.77 -8.01
C PRO A 48 5.11 -11.30 -6.57
N ILE A 49 4.03 -10.56 -6.38
CA ILE A 49 3.65 -10.03 -5.07
C ILE A 49 2.75 -11.07 -4.39
N GLY A 50 3.21 -11.61 -3.26
CA GLY A 50 2.45 -12.52 -2.42
C GLY A 50 1.57 -11.79 -1.39
N ILE A 51 0.80 -12.57 -0.64
CA ILE A 51 -0.13 -12.04 0.36
C ILE A 51 0.61 -11.34 1.51
N GLU A 52 1.76 -11.88 1.92
CA GLU A 52 2.58 -11.33 2.99
C GLU A 52 3.13 -9.94 2.63
N GLU A 53 3.57 -9.78 1.38
CA GLU A 53 4.01 -8.48 0.86
C GLU A 53 2.85 -7.49 0.81
N LEU A 54 1.64 -7.90 0.41
CA LEU A 54 0.47 -7.01 0.45
C LEU A 54 0.16 -6.53 1.86
N GLU A 55 0.14 -7.42 2.85
CA GLU A 55 -0.10 -7.05 4.24
C GLU A 55 1.04 -6.14 4.78
N GLU A 56 2.29 -6.35 4.36
CA GLU A 56 3.40 -5.46 4.71
C GLU A 56 3.26 -4.08 4.05
N MET A 57 2.91 -4.00 2.77
CA MET A 57 2.69 -2.74 2.03
C MET A 57 1.60 -1.90 2.70
N GLU A 58 0.49 -2.53 3.10
CA GLU A 58 -0.61 -1.87 3.80
C GLU A 58 -0.17 -1.35 5.17
N ARG A 59 0.56 -2.15 5.95
CA ARG A 59 1.09 -1.70 7.25
C ARG A 59 2.02 -0.50 7.09
N LEU A 60 2.97 -0.57 6.16
CA LEU A 60 3.93 0.51 5.91
C LEU A 60 3.23 1.82 5.56
N LEU A 61 2.25 1.79 4.65
CA LEU A 61 1.52 3.00 4.28
C LEU A 61 0.68 3.54 5.44
N ASN A 62 -0.06 2.66 6.14
CA ASN A 62 -0.88 3.09 7.26
C ASN A 62 -0.05 3.64 8.42
N ARG A 63 1.16 3.11 8.64
CA ARG A 63 2.11 3.66 9.62
C ARG A 63 2.56 5.07 9.25
N GLU A 64 2.92 5.29 7.98
CA GLU A 64 3.32 6.60 7.47
C GLU A 64 2.19 7.65 7.57
N LEU A 65 0.94 7.22 7.36
CA LEU A 65 -0.23 8.10 7.39
C LEU A 65 -0.88 8.21 8.79
N GLY A 66 -0.32 7.55 9.81
CA GLY A 66 -0.85 7.57 11.18
C GLY A 66 -2.16 6.80 11.38
N THR A 67 -2.48 5.86 10.49
CA THR A 67 -3.70 5.02 10.51
C THR A 67 -3.43 3.55 10.80
N GLU A 68 -2.23 3.21 11.29
CA GLU A 68 -1.80 1.83 11.56
C GLU A 68 -2.69 1.13 12.60
N LEU A 69 -3.07 1.82 13.67
CA LEU A 69 -3.93 1.23 14.70
C LEU A 69 -5.29 0.84 14.13
N GLN A 70 -5.91 1.71 13.34
CA GLN A 70 -7.20 1.46 12.69
C GLN A 70 -7.09 0.29 11.72
N TYR A 71 -5.97 0.18 11.01
CA TYR A 71 -5.68 -0.97 10.15
C TYR A 71 -5.53 -2.25 10.96
N LEU A 72 -4.80 -2.27 12.07
CA LEU A 72 -4.59 -3.47 12.90
C LEU A 72 -5.86 -3.91 13.64
N TYR A 73 -6.68 -2.97 14.11
CA TYR A 73 -7.96 -3.24 14.77
C TYR A 73 -9.10 -3.52 13.79
N ARG A 74 -8.83 -3.57 12.49
CA ARG A 74 -9.79 -4.11 11.54
C ARG A 74 -10.10 -5.55 11.96
N ARG A 75 -11.38 -5.85 12.19
CA ARG A 75 -11.78 -7.24 12.46
C ARG A 75 -11.45 -8.06 11.21
N LYS A 76 -10.61 -9.11 11.35
CA LYS A 76 -10.42 -10.14 10.32
C LYS A 76 -11.70 -10.96 10.16
#